data_AF-A0A1C6C570-F1
#
_entry.id   AF-A0A1C6C570-F1
#
_cell.length_a   1.000
_cell.length_b   1.000
_cell.length_c   1.000
_cell.angle_alpha   90.00
_cell.angle_beta   90.00
_cell.angle_gamma   90.00
#
_symmetry.space_group_name_H-M   'P 1'
#
loop_
_entity.id
_entity.type
_entity.pdbx_description
1 polymer ?
#
loop_
_entity_poly.entity_id
_entity_poly.type
_entity_poly.pdbx_seq_one_letter_code
_entity_poly.pdbx_strand_id
1 'polypeptide(L)'
;MAIGEKYAPLGNWLKEHGGDSVKLTFDELNQIIPIPNHAYKNRPSWANLSNPASFCSSWISAGYVVDSISLEEQWVVFRKGEVQGHTHHSKPPYRVVDQKKLAEAIQAGYECYDSMKDDPHHRYLSWEYCHEAFRLNRRPQIDATIDYLCLHLAWYLASWGMLRNSFLMQKDYKIHADVVRLIYQPEWDDLWDISPEKLSQEYYADRIMKLSESITEAYVASGAGIPTETLLTKILLGTVGCVPAYDRYFKKALADTCAASQVFSAKSIRTLGNLYLDHEDEFEKLRKHCGSRIEYPAAKILDMCFFEYGFQRDASSQEDSD
;
A
#
# COMPACT_ATOMS: atom_id res chain seq x y z
N MET A 1 18.35 -23.22 1.04
CA MET A 1 19.30 -22.38 0.29
C MET A 1 19.22 -20.99 0.88
N ALA A 2 20.36 -20.44 1.30
CA ALA A 2 20.40 -19.06 1.80
C ALA A 2 19.97 -18.10 0.68
N ILE A 3 19.27 -17.02 1.05
CA ILE A 3 18.86 -15.98 0.11
C ILE A 3 20.14 -15.31 -0.42
N GLY A 4 20.56 -15.68 -1.63
CA GLY A 4 21.80 -15.20 -2.27
C GLY A 4 22.61 -16.30 -2.99
N GLU A 5 22.54 -17.56 -2.55
CA GLU A 5 23.28 -18.66 -3.18
C GLU A 5 22.82 -18.94 -4.61
N LYS A 6 21.52 -18.77 -4.88
CA LYS A 6 20.89 -19.04 -6.18
C LYS A 6 21.51 -18.24 -7.34
N TYR A 7 22.03 -17.05 -7.06
CA TYR A 7 22.57 -16.14 -8.08
C TYR A 7 24.09 -15.98 -8.01
N ALA A 8 24.77 -16.69 -7.09
CA ALA A 8 26.21 -16.68 -6.97
C ALA A 8 26.97 -16.99 -8.28
N PRO A 9 26.49 -17.88 -9.20
CA PRO A 9 27.19 -18.14 -10.46
C PRO A 9 27.43 -16.89 -11.31
N LEU A 10 26.49 -15.95 -11.35
CA LEU A 10 26.68 -14.69 -12.08
C LEU A 10 27.80 -13.85 -11.47
N GLY A 11 27.90 -13.78 -10.14
CA GLY A 11 28.97 -13.05 -9.47
C GLY A 11 30.36 -13.64 -9.78
N ASN A 12 30.48 -14.97 -9.79
CA ASN A 12 31.72 -15.65 -10.17
C ASN A 12 32.07 -15.39 -11.64
N TRP A 13 31.08 -15.50 -12.53
CA TRP A 13 31.27 -15.25 -13.95
C TRP A 13 31.77 -13.83 -14.22
N LEU A 14 31.20 -12.82 -13.55
CA LEU A 14 31.62 -11.42 -13.66
C LEU A 14 33.06 -11.19 -13.17
N LYS A 15 33.51 -11.89 -12.11
CA LYS A 15 34.91 -11.80 -11.64
C LYS A 15 35.90 -12.34 -12.67
N GLU A 16 35.53 -13.39 -13.39
CA GLU A 16 36.40 -14.06 -14.37
C GLU A 16 36.37 -13.40 -15.75
N HIS A 17 35.21 -12.93 -16.22
CA HIS A 17 34.99 -12.52 -17.61
C HIS A 17 34.53 -11.06 -17.78
N GLY A 18 34.12 -10.38 -16.70
CA GLY A 18 33.38 -9.11 -16.80
C GLY A 18 34.22 -7.86 -17.12
N GLY A 19 35.55 -7.94 -17.06
CA GLY A 19 36.43 -6.80 -17.38
C GLY A 19 36.12 -5.54 -16.56
N ASP A 20 36.16 -4.36 -17.19
CA ASP A 20 35.70 -3.11 -16.56
C ASP A 20 34.22 -2.83 -16.84
N SER A 21 33.70 -3.36 -17.94
CA SER A 21 32.29 -3.30 -18.34
C SER A 21 31.96 -4.45 -19.28
N VAL A 22 30.79 -5.05 -19.12
CA VAL A 22 30.29 -6.14 -19.97
C VAL A 22 28.80 -5.98 -20.23
N LYS A 23 28.40 -6.11 -21.50
CA LYS A 23 27.00 -6.17 -21.92
C LYS A 23 26.61 -7.64 -22.12
N LEU A 24 25.49 -8.04 -21.52
CA LEU A 24 24.90 -9.37 -21.68
C LEU A 24 23.44 -9.24 -22.13
N THR A 25 23.05 -9.99 -23.14
CA THR A 25 21.64 -10.24 -23.44
C THR A 25 21.00 -11.11 -22.35
N PHE A 26 19.68 -11.10 -22.24
CA PHE A 26 18.98 -11.95 -21.27
C PHE A 26 19.14 -13.43 -21.60
N ASP A 27 19.31 -13.79 -22.88
CA ASP A 27 19.59 -15.17 -23.29
C ASP A 27 20.97 -15.63 -22.85
N GLU A 28 22.00 -14.80 -23.02
CA GLU A 28 23.35 -15.07 -22.51
C GLU A 28 23.37 -15.15 -20.98
N LEU A 29 22.64 -14.25 -20.32
CA LEU A 29 22.54 -14.25 -18.86
C LEU A 29 21.81 -15.50 -18.34
N ASN A 30 20.79 -15.98 -19.06
CA ASN A 30 20.08 -17.23 -18.76
C ASN A 30 20.95 -18.48 -18.89
N GLN A 31 22.03 -18.45 -19.68
CA GLN A 31 23.03 -19.53 -19.69
C GLN A 31 23.86 -19.57 -18.40
N ILE A 32 23.93 -18.45 -17.67
CA ILE A 32 24.72 -18.32 -16.43
C ILE A 32 23.83 -18.53 -15.20
N ILE A 33 22.67 -17.86 -15.16
CA ILE A 33 21.67 -17.96 -14.09
C ILE A 33 20.24 -17.84 -14.62
N PRO A 34 19.24 -18.53 -14.05
CA PRO A 34 17.85 -18.32 -14.44
C PRO A 34 17.35 -16.97 -13.93
N ILE A 35 17.04 -16.06 -14.86
CA ILE A 35 16.49 -14.74 -14.55
C ILE A 35 15.07 -14.91 -13.97
N PRO A 36 14.71 -14.23 -12.85
CA PRO A 36 13.34 -14.25 -12.36
C PRO A 36 12.33 -13.69 -13.36
N ASN A 37 11.16 -14.30 -13.50
CA ASN A 37 10.11 -13.85 -14.43
C ASN A 37 9.75 -12.35 -14.29
N HIS A 38 9.78 -11.81 -13.06
CA HIS A 38 9.50 -10.40 -12.84
C HIS A 38 10.60 -9.47 -13.37
N ALA A 39 11.86 -9.92 -13.43
CA ALA A 39 12.98 -9.10 -13.90
C ALA A 39 12.93 -8.81 -15.42
N TYR A 40 12.16 -9.59 -16.19
CA TYR A 40 11.88 -9.30 -17.61
C TYR A 40 11.00 -8.07 -17.81
N LYS A 41 10.16 -7.72 -16.83
CA LYS A 41 9.12 -6.69 -16.96
C LYS A 41 9.28 -5.54 -15.97
N ASN A 42 10.07 -5.73 -14.91
CA ASN A 42 10.20 -4.78 -13.80
C ASN A 42 11.64 -4.29 -13.69
N ARG A 43 11.92 -3.08 -14.22
CA ARG A 43 13.25 -2.46 -14.21
C ARG A 43 13.86 -2.34 -12.80
N PRO A 44 13.11 -1.99 -11.75
CA PRO A 44 13.56 -2.06 -10.35
C PRO A 44 14.23 -3.37 -9.90
N SER A 45 13.95 -4.50 -10.54
CA SER A 45 14.61 -5.79 -10.22
C SER A 45 16.12 -5.75 -10.44
N TRP A 46 16.61 -4.82 -11.26
CA TRP A 46 18.00 -4.63 -11.64
C TRP A 46 18.70 -3.50 -10.86
N ALA A 47 18.06 -3.01 -9.79
CA ALA A 47 18.61 -1.92 -8.99
C ALA A 47 19.86 -2.34 -8.20
N ASN A 48 20.81 -1.40 -8.06
CA ASN A 48 22.03 -1.57 -7.27
C ASN A 48 21.74 -1.26 -5.79
N LEU A 49 21.13 -2.21 -5.08
CA LEU A 49 20.75 -2.02 -3.67
C LEU A 49 21.98 -2.00 -2.75
N SER A 50 21.98 -1.10 -1.77
CA SER A 50 23.06 -0.97 -0.78
C SER A 50 23.09 -2.09 0.27
N ASN A 51 21.96 -2.78 0.49
CA ASN A 51 21.87 -3.99 1.32
C ASN A 51 21.29 -5.14 0.49
N PRO A 52 22.11 -5.84 -0.30
CA PRO A 52 21.63 -6.79 -1.29
C PRO A 52 21.27 -8.13 -0.65
N ALA A 53 19.97 -8.42 -0.52
CA ALA A 53 19.44 -9.70 -0.04
C ALA A 53 18.69 -10.46 -1.15
N SER A 54 19.02 -10.27 -2.43
CA SER A 54 18.26 -10.86 -3.55
C SER A 54 19.07 -10.91 -4.85
N PHE A 55 18.44 -10.95 -6.02
CA PHE A 55 19.03 -11.02 -7.37
C PHE A 55 20.28 -10.12 -7.55
N CYS A 56 20.26 -8.90 -7.01
CA CYS A 56 21.37 -7.95 -7.07
C CYS A 56 22.63 -8.32 -6.27
N SER A 57 22.53 -9.24 -5.30
CA SER A 57 23.69 -9.66 -4.51
C SER A 57 24.78 -10.30 -5.39
N SER A 58 24.39 -10.87 -6.52
CA SER A 58 25.30 -11.54 -7.44
C SER A 58 26.36 -10.61 -8.03
N TRP A 59 25.95 -9.50 -8.64
CA TRP A 59 26.90 -8.53 -9.23
C TRP A 59 27.51 -7.59 -8.17
N ILE A 60 26.74 -7.21 -7.14
CA ILE A 60 27.26 -6.33 -6.07
C ILE A 60 28.40 -7.02 -5.29
N SER A 61 28.24 -8.29 -4.90
CA SER A 61 29.32 -9.04 -4.22
C SER A 61 30.53 -9.34 -5.12
N ALA A 62 30.39 -9.12 -6.43
CA ALA A 62 31.45 -9.22 -7.40
C ALA A 62 32.16 -7.89 -7.69
N GLY A 63 31.73 -6.78 -7.07
CA GLY A 63 32.29 -5.44 -7.33
C GLY A 63 31.78 -4.79 -8.62
N TYR A 64 30.61 -5.22 -9.10
CA TYR A 64 29.93 -4.66 -10.26
C TYR A 64 28.63 -3.96 -9.86
N VAL A 65 28.19 -3.06 -10.72
CA VAL A 65 26.87 -2.41 -10.68
C VAL A 65 26.22 -2.54 -12.06
N VAL A 66 24.88 -2.55 -12.10
CA VAL A 66 24.14 -2.34 -13.34
C VAL A 66 24.30 -0.89 -13.77
N ASP A 67 24.90 -0.66 -14.93
CA ASP A 67 25.12 0.65 -15.53
C ASP A 67 23.92 1.08 -16.38
N SER A 68 23.46 0.18 -17.25
CA SER A 68 22.28 0.39 -18.10
C SER A 68 21.57 -0.92 -18.42
N ILE A 69 20.29 -0.83 -18.79
CA ILE A 69 19.45 -1.98 -19.13
C ILE A 69 18.35 -1.58 -20.10
N SER A 70 18.05 -2.47 -21.05
CA SER A 70 16.85 -2.42 -21.89
C SER A 70 16.02 -3.68 -21.66
N LEU A 71 14.77 -3.51 -21.19
CA LEU A 71 13.83 -4.63 -21.06
C LEU A 71 13.17 -4.97 -22.40
N GLU A 72 13.05 -3.99 -23.30
CA GLU A 72 12.48 -4.16 -24.64
C GLU A 72 13.45 -4.92 -25.54
N GLU A 73 14.73 -4.52 -25.55
CA GLU A 73 15.79 -5.18 -26.31
C GLU A 73 16.48 -6.30 -25.52
N GLN A 74 16.05 -6.55 -24.28
CA GLN A 74 16.49 -7.64 -23.40
C GLN A 74 18.01 -7.76 -23.24
N TRP A 75 18.66 -6.70 -22.77
CA TRP A 75 20.07 -6.71 -22.41
C TRP A 75 20.36 -5.83 -21.19
N VAL A 76 21.44 -6.14 -20.48
CA VAL A 76 21.95 -5.41 -19.31
C VAL A 76 23.46 -5.18 -19.45
N VAL A 77 23.95 -4.05 -18.95
CA VAL A 77 25.39 -3.74 -18.85
C VAL A 77 25.79 -3.72 -17.39
N PHE A 78 26.77 -4.55 -17.04
CA PHE A 78 27.44 -4.55 -15.75
C PHE A 78 28.76 -3.80 -15.87
N ARG A 79 29.06 -2.90 -14.94
CA ARG A 79 30.32 -2.14 -14.90
C ARG A 79 30.97 -2.29 -13.54
N LYS A 80 32.30 -2.41 -13.49
CA LYS A 80 33.03 -2.34 -12.23
C LYS A 80 32.74 -1.03 -11.53
N GLY A 81 32.36 -1.12 -10.28
CA GLY A 81 32.00 0.02 -9.49
C GLY A 81 31.41 -0.42 -8.17
N GLU A 82 31.54 0.46 -7.20
CA GLU A 82 30.78 0.34 -5.98
C GLU A 82 29.40 0.93 -6.22
N VAL A 83 28.42 0.50 -5.43
CA VAL A 83 27.15 1.22 -5.34
C VAL A 83 27.52 2.64 -4.92
N GLN A 84 27.51 3.58 -5.87
CA GLN A 84 27.59 4.99 -5.53
C GLN A 84 26.37 5.20 -4.66
N GLY A 85 26.61 5.33 -3.35
CA GLY A 85 25.60 5.86 -2.46
C GLY A 85 25.18 7.14 -3.14
N HIS A 86 23.95 7.18 -3.63
CA HIS A 86 23.37 8.46 -3.95
C HIS A 86 23.62 9.26 -2.69
N THR A 87 24.41 10.32 -2.82
CA THR A 87 24.12 11.54 -2.10
C THR A 87 22.72 11.90 -2.56
N HIS A 88 21.73 11.22 -1.98
CA HIS A 88 20.64 11.92 -1.39
C HIS A 88 21.32 13.13 -0.77
N HIS A 89 21.03 14.32 -1.31
CA HIS A 89 20.76 15.40 -0.40
C HIS A 89 19.99 14.75 0.72
N SER A 90 20.68 14.55 1.84
CA SER A 90 20.14 13.95 3.02
C SER A 90 19.08 14.93 3.46
N LYS A 91 17.90 14.82 2.83
CA LYS A 91 16.68 15.08 3.52
C LYS A 91 16.84 14.22 4.76
N PRO A 92 16.81 14.84 5.96
CA PRO A 92 17.12 14.16 7.19
C PRO A 92 16.39 12.82 7.25
N PRO A 93 16.94 11.82 7.97
CA PRO A 93 16.43 10.44 7.96
C PRO A 93 14.97 10.33 8.41
N TYR A 94 14.39 11.43 8.88
CA TYR A 94 12.97 11.69 8.97
C TYR A 94 12.67 13.01 8.25
N ARG A 95 11.72 13.05 7.31
CA ARG A 95 11.02 14.32 7.12
C ARG A 95 10.30 14.56 8.43
N VAL A 96 10.70 15.59 9.16
CA VAL A 96 10.03 15.96 10.40
C VAL A 96 8.60 16.31 10.02
N VAL A 97 7.64 15.70 10.71
CA VAL A 97 6.22 15.97 10.49
C VAL A 97 5.97 17.45 10.73
N ASP A 98 5.29 18.10 9.79
CA ASP A 98 4.88 19.49 9.94
C ASP A 98 3.75 19.54 10.97
N GLN A 99 4.09 19.88 12.21
CA GLN A 99 3.19 19.86 13.36
C GLN A 99 1.97 20.76 13.16
N LYS A 100 2.13 21.90 12.48
CA LYS A 100 1.01 22.79 12.19
C LYS A 100 0.04 22.13 11.21
N LYS A 101 0.56 21.56 10.12
CA LYS A 101 -0.29 20.89 9.12
C LYS A 101 -0.89 19.59 9.65
N LEU A 102 -0.21 18.89 10.56
CA LEU A 102 -0.76 17.72 11.23
C LEU A 102 -1.96 18.11 12.10
N ALA A 103 -1.85 19.19 12.89
CA ALA A 103 -2.96 19.70 13.67
C ALA A 103 -4.15 20.12 12.78
N GLU A 104 -3.88 20.76 11.63
CA GLU A 104 -4.90 21.05 10.62
C GLU A 104 -5.54 19.77 10.05
N ALA A 105 -4.76 18.71 9.81
CA ALA A 105 -5.29 17.43 9.33
C ALA A 105 -6.18 16.73 10.37
N ILE A 106 -5.81 16.78 11.65
CA ILE A 106 -6.65 16.27 12.75
C ILE A 106 -7.94 17.09 12.85
N GLN A 107 -7.86 18.41 12.71
CA GLN A 107 -9.02 19.30 12.70
C GLN A 107 -9.96 18.99 11.51
N ALA A 108 -9.42 18.74 10.32
CA ALA A 108 -10.20 18.28 9.18
C ALA A 108 -10.93 16.96 9.46
N GLY A 109 -10.35 16.08 10.28
CA GLY A 109 -11.02 14.87 10.77
C GLY A 109 -12.28 15.17 11.61
N TYR A 110 -12.23 16.17 12.50
CA TYR A 110 -13.41 16.61 13.24
C TYR A 110 -14.49 17.17 12.30
N GLU A 111 -14.10 18.08 11.40
CA GLU A 111 -15.01 18.69 10.42
C GLU A 111 -15.69 17.64 9.54
N CYS A 112 -14.91 16.67 9.06
CA CYS A 112 -15.38 15.54 8.28
C CYS A 112 -16.48 14.78 9.03
N TYR A 113 -16.22 14.40 10.30
CA TYR A 113 -17.19 13.65 11.09
C TYR A 113 -18.44 14.48 11.43
N ASP A 114 -18.24 15.73 11.83
CA ASP A 114 -19.33 16.63 12.24
C ASP A 114 -20.25 16.98 11.07
N SER A 115 -19.71 17.08 9.85
CA SER A 115 -20.52 17.31 8.63
C SER A 115 -21.58 16.23 8.40
N MET A 116 -21.36 15.00 8.90
CA MET A 116 -22.32 13.90 8.78
C MET A 116 -23.55 14.07 9.69
N LYS A 117 -23.49 14.94 10.71
CA LYS A 117 -24.59 15.09 11.68
C LYS A 117 -25.84 15.70 11.05
N ASP A 118 -25.64 16.58 10.07
CA ASP A 118 -26.72 17.34 9.44
C ASP A 118 -27.30 16.63 8.20
N ASP A 119 -26.67 15.55 7.73
CA ASP A 119 -27.14 14.75 6.60
C ASP A 119 -27.24 13.25 6.96
N PRO A 120 -28.46 12.71 7.20
CA PRO A 120 -28.65 11.30 7.53
C PRO A 120 -28.34 10.35 6.36
N HIS A 121 -28.12 10.88 5.16
CA HIS A 121 -27.76 10.14 3.96
C HIS A 121 -26.34 10.48 3.46
N HIS A 122 -25.52 11.05 4.34
CA HIS A 122 -24.17 11.48 3.99
C HIS A 122 -23.34 10.33 3.40
N ARG A 123 -22.61 10.61 2.32
CA ARG A 123 -21.81 9.62 1.60
C ARG A 123 -20.82 8.85 2.48
N TYR A 124 -20.26 9.48 3.51
CA TYR A 124 -19.31 8.83 4.42
C TYR A 124 -19.92 7.68 5.23
N LEU A 125 -21.25 7.68 5.45
CA LEU A 125 -21.96 6.58 6.10
C LEU A 125 -21.82 5.26 5.33
N SER A 126 -21.53 5.30 4.03
CA SER A 126 -21.24 4.09 3.24
C SER A 126 -20.09 3.27 3.81
N TRP A 127 -19.08 3.92 4.43
CA TRP A 127 -18.01 3.21 5.12
C TRP A 127 -18.52 2.56 6.41
N GLU A 128 -19.26 3.29 7.24
CA GLU A 128 -19.84 2.77 8.49
C GLU A 128 -20.70 1.52 8.22
N TYR A 129 -21.61 1.61 7.23
CA TYR A 129 -22.47 0.49 6.86
C TYR A 129 -21.72 -0.69 6.27
N CYS A 130 -20.65 -0.46 5.50
CA CYS A 130 -19.85 -1.55 4.96
C CYS A 130 -19.08 -2.24 6.08
N HIS A 131 -18.26 -1.47 6.80
CA HIS A 131 -17.37 -2.02 7.82
C HIS A 131 -18.16 -2.71 8.95
N GLU A 132 -19.26 -2.12 9.41
CA GLU A 132 -20.11 -2.74 10.44
C GLU A 132 -20.78 -4.03 9.94
N ALA A 133 -21.20 -4.09 8.67
CA ALA A 133 -21.72 -5.33 8.10
C ALA A 133 -20.67 -6.45 8.11
N PHE A 134 -19.42 -6.14 7.75
CA PHE A 134 -18.31 -7.09 7.86
C PHE A 134 -18.04 -7.49 9.32
N ARG A 135 -17.99 -6.53 10.24
CA ARG A 135 -17.72 -6.78 11.67
C ARG A 135 -18.80 -7.65 12.33
N LEU A 136 -20.08 -7.40 12.05
CA LEU A 136 -21.20 -8.16 12.60
C LEU A 136 -21.29 -9.59 12.05
N ASN A 137 -20.73 -9.83 10.87
CA ASN A 137 -20.74 -11.12 10.21
C ASN A 137 -19.40 -11.86 10.33
N ARG A 138 -18.68 -11.76 11.45
CA ARG A 138 -17.44 -12.54 11.69
C ARG A 138 -17.63 -14.04 12.00
N ARG A 139 -18.87 -14.54 12.08
CA ARG A 139 -19.21 -15.95 12.41
C ARG A 139 -19.60 -16.75 11.15
N PRO A 140 -19.86 -18.08 11.18
CA PRO A 140 -19.72 -18.90 9.97
C PRO A 140 -20.61 -18.41 8.83
N GLN A 141 -19.98 -18.18 7.69
CA GLN A 141 -20.58 -17.58 6.50
C GLN A 141 -21.34 -18.66 5.72
N ILE A 142 -22.65 -18.47 5.56
CA ILE A 142 -23.41 -19.14 4.51
C ILE A 142 -23.39 -18.29 3.25
N ASP A 143 -23.73 -18.87 2.09
CA ASP A 143 -23.70 -18.15 0.81
C ASP A 143 -24.53 -16.85 0.83
N ALA A 144 -25.65 -16.82 1.56
CA ALA A 144 -26.47 -15.63 1.72
C ALA A 144 -25.72 -14.48 2.44
N THR A 145 -24.86 -14.80 3.42
CA THR A 145 -24.04 -13.80 4.10
C THR A 145 -22.95 -13.27 3.18
N ILE A 146 -22.32 -14.14 2.38
CA ILE A 146 -21.33 -13.72 1.39
C ILE A 146 -21.96 -12.78 0.36
N ASP A 147 -23.13 -13.12 -0.18
CA ASP A 147 -23.87 -12.29 -1.14
C ASP A 147 -24.21 -10.91 -0.57
N TYR A 148 -24.69 -10.88 0.67
CA TYR A 148 -24.97 -9.65 1.42
C TYR A 148 -23.72 -8.76 1.59
N LEU A 149 -22.59 -9.34 1.98
CA LEU A 149 -21.33 -8.61 2.17
C LEU A 149 -20.73 -8.12 0.85
N CYS A 150 -20.87 -8.89 -0.24
CA CYS A 150 -20.53 -8.44 -1.58
C CYS A 150 -21.29 -7.16 -1.96
N LEU A 151 -22.58 -7.08 -1.62
CA LEU A 151 -23.40 -5.90 -1.89
C LEU A 151 -22.94 -4.68 -1.06
N HIS A 152 -22.65 -4.88 0.23
CA HIS A 152 -22.11 -3.82 1.10
C HIS A 152 -20.77 -3.29 0.58
N LEU A 153 -19.85 -4.19 0.21
CA LEU A 153 -18.56 -3.82 -0.35
C LEU A 153 -18.72 -3.07 -1.68
N ALA A 154 -19.57 -3.58 -2.58
CA ALA A 154 -19.84 -2.93 -3.87
C ALA A 154 -20.40 -1.52 -3.69
N TRP A 155 -21.35 -1.32 -2.76
CA TRP A 155 -21.95 0.00 -2.51
C TRP A 155 -20.94 1.00 -1.93
N TYR A 156 -20.12 0.58 -0.97
CA TYR A 156 -19.03 1.40 -0.44
C TYR A 156 -18.05 1.79 -1.56
N LEU A 157 -17.55 0.81 -2.30
CA LEU A 157 -16.60 1.06 -3.39
C LEU A 157 -17.20 1.98 -4.47
N ALA A 158 -18.47 1.80 -4.83
CA ALA A 158 -19.19 2.66 -5.77
C ALA A 158 -19.31 4.11 -5.26
N SER A 159 -19.69 4.29 -3.99
CA SER A 159 -19.80 5.60 -3.32
C SER A 159 -18.47 6.35 -3.35
N TRP A 160 -17.35 5.63 -3.32
CA TRP A 160 -15.99 6.19 -3.41
C TRP A 160 -15.39 6.15 -4.82
N GLY A 161 -16.22 5.98 -5.85
CA GLY A 161 -15.85 6.12 -7.25
C GLY A 161 -15.12 4.93 -7.87
N MET A 162 -14.94 3.83 -7.14
CA MET A 162 -14.19 2.67 -7.65
C MET A 162 -14.95 1.90 -8.73
N LEU A 163 -16.29 1.96 -8.75
CA LEU A 163 -17.08 1.32 -9.80
C LEU A 163 -16.76 1.88 -11.20
N ARG A 164 -16.44 3.18 -11.32
CA ARG A 164 -16.13 3.82 -12.61
C ARG A 164 -14.63 3.96 -12.89
N ASN A 165 -13.79 3.89 -11.86
CA ASN A 165 -12.35 4.14 -11.95
C ASN A 165 -11.51 2.87 -11.71
N SER A 166 -12.08 1.68 -11.95
CA SER A 166 -11.37 0.41 -11.87
C SER A 166 -11.99 -0.63 -12.82
N PHE A 167 -11.46 -1.86 -12.83
CA PHE A 167 -12.05 -2.97 -13.60
C PHE A 167 -13.49 -3.30 -13.19
N LEU A 168 -13.93 -2.86 -12.00
CA LEU A 168 -15.28 -3.12 -11.49
C LEU A 168 -16.39 -2.57 -12.39
N MET A 169 -16.10 -1.61 -13.27
CA MET A 169 -17.08 -1.07 -14.23
C MET A 169 -17.73 -2.14 -15.11
N GLN A 170 -17.04 -3.26 -15.33
CA GLN A 170 -17.48 -4.36 -16.18
C GLN A 170 -17.89 -5.60 -15.38
N LYS A 171 -18.17 -5.45 -14.08
CA LYS A 171 -18.45 -6.56 -13.16
C LYS A 171 -19.68 -6.26 -12.31
N ASP A 172 -20.46 -7.28 -12.00
CA ASP A 172 -21.52 -7.18 -11.00
C ASP A 172 -20.96 -7.32 -9.57
N TYR A 173 -21.78 -7.02 -8.56
CA TYR A 173 -21.36 -6.98 -7.15
C TYR A 173 -20.84 -8.32 -6.62
N LYS A 174 -21.22 -9.47 -7.22
CA LYS A 174 -20.77 -10.80 -6.77
C LYS A 174 -19.32 -11.08 -7.13
N ILE A 175 -18.67 -10.24 -7.94
CA ILE A 175 -17.23 -10.35 -8.23
C ILE A 175 -16.36 -10.35 -6.98
N HIS A 176 -16.88 -9.82 -5.87
CA HIS A 176 -16.19 -9.74 -4.59
C HIS A 176 -16.21 -11.05 -3.79
N ALA A 177 -16.95 -12.09 -4.20
CA ALA A 177 -17.23 -13.25 -3.35
C ALA A 177 -15.98 -13.97 -2.83
N ASP A 178 -14.97 -14.17 -3.68
CA ASP A 178 -13.72 -14.83 -3.28
C ASP A 178 -12.88 -13.97 -2.35
N VAL A 179 -12.90 -12.65 -2.53
CA VAL A 179 -12.27 -11.69 -1.61
C VAL A 179 -12.97 -11.69 -0.26
N VAL A 180 -14.32 -11.70 -0.24
CA VAL A 180 -15.09 -11.80 1.01
C VAL A 180 -14.76 -13.09 1.75
N ARG A 181 -14.66 -14.23 1.06
CA ARG A 181 -14.25 -15.50 1.69
C ARG A 181 -12.81 -15.45 2.21
N LEU A 182 -11.90 -14.84 1.46
CA LEU A 182 -10.48 -14.72 1.82
C LEU A 182 -10.29 -13.96 3.13
N ILE A 183 -10.94 -12.80 3.31
CA ILE A 183 -10.70 -11.93 4.48
C ILE A 183 -11.20 -12.53 5.82
N TYR A 184 -12.09 -13.53 5.78
CA TYR A 184 -12.54 -14.26 6.96
C TYR A 184 -11.71 -15.51 7.25
N GLN A 185 -10.66 -15.79 6.48
CA GLN A 185 -9.76 -16.89 6.82
C GLN A 185 -9.11 -16.60 8.18
N PRO A 186 -9.04 -17.59 9.10
CA PRO A 186 -8.53 -17.40 10.47
C PRO A 186 -7.13 -16.82 10.54
N GLU A 187 -6.34 -16.99 9.48
CA GLU A 187 -5.03 -16.37 9.39
C GLU A 187 -5.15 -14.85 9.60
N TRP A 188 -6.11 -14.15 8.99
CA TRP A 188 -6.21 -12.69 9.01
C TRP A 188 -6.91 -12.09 10.25
N ASP A 189 -7.33 -12.91 11.20
CA ASP A 189 -8.17 -12.48 12.34
C ASP A 189 -7.54 -11.38 13.21
N ASP A 190 -6.22 -11.33 13.29
CA ASP A 190 -5.46 -10.37 14.09
C ASP A 190 -5.24 -9.00 13.41
N LEU A 191 -5.67 -8.86 12.15
CA LEU A 191 -5.61 -7.61 11.38
C LEU A 191 -6.87 -6.76 11.50
N TRP A 192 -7.99 -7.35 11.93
CA TRP A 192 -9.25 -6.64 12.11
C TRP A 192 -9.13 -5.55 13.17
N ASP A 193 -9.57 -4.35 12.82
CA ASP A 193 -9.56 -3.17 13.70
C ASP A 193 -8.23 -2.97 14.42
N ILE A 194 -7.15 -3.11 13.65
CA ILE A 194 -5.78 -3.13 14.16
C ILE A 194 -5.50 -1.89 15.03
N SER A 195 -4.95 -2.13 16.21
CA SER A 195 -4.58 -1.05 17.14
C SER A 195 -3.34 -0.29 16.63
N PRO A 196 -3.13 0.97 17.07
CA PRO A 196 -1.94 1.74 16.73
C PRO A 196 -0.62 1.02 17.05
N GLU A 197 -0.55 0.31 18.18
CA GLU A 197 0.64 -0.45 18.62
C GLU A 197 0.95 -1.62 17.69
N LYS A 198 -0.08 -2.28 17.16
CA LYS A 198 0.11 -3.35 16.17
C LYS A 198 0.48 -2.76 14.81
N LEU A 199 -0.18 -1.67 14.40
CA LEU A 199 0.07 -0.98 13.14
C LEU A 199 1.52 -0.48 13.01
N SER A 200 2.15 -0.09 14.12
CA SER A 200 3.54 0.37 14.16
C SER A 200 4.58 -0.75 14.04
N GLN A 201 4.18 -2.02 14.18
CA GLN A 201 5.08 -3.17 14.15
C GLN A 201 5.27 -3.74 12.75
N GLU A 202 6.50 -4.15 12.45
CA GLU A 202 6.89 -4.73 11.15
C GLU A 202 6.12 -6.00 10.81
N TYR A 203 5.90 -6.86 11.82
CA TYR A 203 5.14 -8.08 11.66
C TYR A 203 3.76 -7.81 11.04
N TYR A 204 2.96 -6.92 11.64
CA TYR A 204 1.60 -6.66 11.14
C TYR A 204 1.60 -5.87 9.83
N ALA A 205 2.56 -4.96 9.63
CA ALA A 205 2.68 -4.24 8.36
C ALA A 205 2.96 -5.19 7.19
N ASP A 206 3.85 -6.17 7.36
CA ASP A 206 4.11 -7.22 6.36
C ASP A 206 2.89 -8.10 6.13
N ARG A 207 2.11 -8.38 7.19
CA ARG A 207 0.86 -9.14 7.07
C ARG A 207 -0.23 -8.40 6.30
N ILE A 208 -0.36 -7.08 6.47
CA ILE A 208 -1.27 -6.25 5.67
C ILE A 208 -0.86 -6.28 4.19
N MET A 209 0.45 -6.20 3.90
CA MET A 209 0.95 -6.34 2.53
C MET A 209 0.62 -7.71 1.93
N LYS A 210 0.81 -8.79 2.70
CA LYS A 210 0.44 -10.16 2.27
C LYS A 210 -1.05 -10.29 1.98
N LEU A 211 -1.92 -9.76 2.85
CA LEU A 211 -3.36 -9.77 2.58
C LEU A 211 -3.70 -9.00 1.30
N SER A 212 -3.07 -7.85 1.07
CA SER A 212 -3.24 -7.09 -0.18
C SER A 212 -2.82 -7.88 -1.42
N GLU A 213 -1.73 -8.66 -1.33
CA GLU A 213 -1.28 -9.55 -2.40
C GLU A 213 -2.30 -10.68 -2.63
N SER A 214 -2.79 -11.33 -1.57
CA SER A 214 -3.82 -12.37 -1.68
C SER A 214 -5.15 -11.85 -2.26
N ILE A 215 -5.57 -10.63 -1.94
CA ILE A 215 -6.75 -9.99 -2.56
C ILE A 215 -6.51 -9.74 -4.05
N THR A 216 -5.29 -9.33 -4.43
CA THR A 216 -4.90 -9.16 -5.83
C THR A 216 -5.00 -10.47 -6.58
N GLU A 217 -4.46 -11.55 -6.02
CA GLU A 217 -4.51 -12.89 -6.60
C GLU A 217 -5.94 -13.40 -6.76
N ALA A 218 -6.81 -13.16 -5.77
CA ALA A 218 -8.22 -13.55 -5.83
C ALA A 218 -8.96 -12.89 -7.02
N TYR A 219 -8.79 -11.58 -7.24
CA TYR A 219 -9.41 -10.91 -8.39
C TYR A 219 -8.81 -11.32 -9.74
N VAL A 220 -7.52 -11.61 -9.78
CA VAL A 220 -6.86 -12.11 -11.00
C VAL A 220 -7.39 -13.51 -11.34
N ALA A 221 -7.49 -14.39 -10.34
CA ALA A 221 -8.02 -15.74 -10.51
C ALA A 221 -9.49 -15.75 -10.94
N SER A 222 -10.29 -14.80 -10.47
CA SER A 222 -11.69 -14.64 -10.87
C SER A 222 -11.88 -13.96 -12.24
N GLY A 223 -10.80 -13.66 -12.97
CA GLY A 223 -10.84 -12.99 -14.27
C GLY A 223 -11.38 -11.56 -14.20
N ALA A 224 -11.27 -10.90 -13.04
CA ALA A 224 -11.78 -9.54 -12.85
C ALA A 224 -10.83 -8.50 -13.45
N GLY A 225 -9.55 -8.59 -13.10
CA GLY A 225 -8.49 -7.65 -13.47
C GLY A 225 -7.51 -7.46 -12.31
N ILE A 226 -6.48 -6.64 -12.53
CA ILE A 226 -5.52 -6.28 -11.48
C ILE A 226 -6.07 -5.04 -10.76
N PRO A 227 -6.35 -5.11 -9.44
CA PRO A 227 -6.81 -3.95 -8.69
C PRO A 227 -5.70 -2.90 -8.56
N THR A 228 -6.09 -1.63 -8.61
CA THR A 228 -5.18 -0.52 -8.32
C THR A 228 -4.87 -0.46 -6.82
N GLU A 229 -3.78 0.19 -6.44
CA GLU A 229 -3.44 0.43 -5.04
C GLU A 229 -4.59 1.12 -4.27
N THR A 230 -5.24 2.10 -4.91
CA THR A 230 -6.41 2.78 -4.33
C THR A 230 -7.57 1.82 -4.10
N LEU A 231 -7.86 0.92 -5.04
CA LEU A 231 -8.93 -0.06 -4.87
C LEU A 231 -8.59 -1.04 -3.74
N LEU A 232 -7.36 -1.57 -3.71
CA LEU A 232 -6.89 -2.50 -2.68
C LEU A 232 -7.01 -1.90 -1.28
N THR A 233 -6.47 -0.69 -1.09
CA THR A 233 -6.49 -0.03 0.21
C THR A 233 -7.89 0.40 0.64
N LYS A 234 -8.79 0.75 -0.31
CA LYS A 234 -10.21 0.95 0.02
C LYS A 234 -10.90 -0.34 0.45
N ILE A 235 -10.63 -1.47 -0.21
CA ILE A 235 -11.17 -2.78 0.23
C ILE A 235 -10.70 -3.08 1.66
N LEU A 236 -9.41 -2.94 1.93
CA LEU A 236 -8.85 -3.19 3.27
C LEU A 236 -9.48 -2.25 4.32
N LEU A 237 -9.62 -0.96 4.03
CA LEU A 237 -10.24 0.02 4.92
C LEU A 237 -11.72 -0.27 5.18
N GLY A 238 -12.49 -0.59 4.12
CA GLY A 238 -13.93 -0.80 4.20
C GLY A 238 -14.34 -2.16 4.77
N THR A 239 -13.42 -3.12 4.80
CA THR A 239 -13.67 -4.47 5.32
C THR A 239 -12.97 -4.68 6.66
N VAL A 240 -11.69 -5.03 6.64
CA VAL A 240 -10.87 -5.36 7.81
C VAL A 240 -10.55 -4.13 8.68
N GLY A 241 -10.58 -2.92 8.12
CA GLY A 241 -10.30 -1.69 8.85
C GLY A 241 -8.82 -1.52 9.22
N CYS A 242 -7.90 -2.17 8.50
CA CYS A 242 -6.49 -2.30 8.92
C CYS A 242 -5.52 -1.27 8.33
N VAL A 243 -5.91 -0.52 7.30
CA VAL A 243 -5.06 0.51 6.68
C VAL A 243 -5.92 1.63 6.05
N PRO A 244 -5.47 2.89 6.05
CA PRO A 244 -6.13 3.97 5.31
C PRO A 244 -6.20 3.72 3.80
N ALA A 245 -7.11 4.40 3.11
CA ALA A 245 -7.17 4.35 1.65
C ALA A 245 -6.09 5.26 1.04
N TYR A 246 -5.15 4.67 0.29
CA TYR A 246 -4.08 5.40 -0.41
C TYR A 246 -4.59 6.01 -1.73
N ASP A 247 -5.62 6.84 -1.64
CA ASP A 247 -6.10 7.62 -2.78
C ASP A 247 -5.32 8.93 -2.97
N ARG A 248 -5.70 9.71 -4.00
CA ARG A 248 -4.98 10.93 -4.36
C ARG A 248 -4.96 11.97 -3.24
N TYR A 249 -6.03 12.08 -2.45
CA TYR A 249 -6.15 13.10 -1.42
C TYR A 249 -5.37 12.69 -0.17
N PHE A 250 -5.51 11.43 0.24
CA PHE A 250 -4.68 10.89 1.32
C PHE A 250 -3.19 11.04 1.00
N LYS A 251 -2.75 10.67 -0.21
CA LYS A 251 -1.36 10.83 -0.65
C LYS A 251 -0.90 12.28 -0.68
N LYS A 252 -1.72 13.21 -1.18
CA LYS A 252 -1.43 14.65 -1.16
C LYS A 252 -1.20 15.13 0.27
N ALA A 253 -2.07 14.74 1.19
CA ALA A 253 -1.93 15.10 2.60
C ALA A 253 -0.66 14.52 3.24
N LEU A 254 -0.29 13.27 2.95
CA LEU A 254 0.97 12.69 3.42
C LEU A 254 2.20 13.45 2.89
N ALA A 255 2.14 13.90 1.63
CA ALA A 255 3.20 14.71 1.03
C ALA A 255 3.35 16.06 1.73
N ASP A 256 2.22 16.73 1.97
CA ASP A 256 2.16 18.10 2.48
C ASP A 256 2.52 18.19 3.96
N THR A 257 2.04 17.23 4.76
CA THR A 257 2.30 17.11 6.21
C THR A 257 3.63 16.44 6.51
N CYS A 258 4.22 15.76 5.52
CA CYS A 258 5.36 14.87 5.71
C CYS A 258 5.12 13.72 6.69
N ALA A 259 3.85 13.35 6.92
CA ALA A 259 3.43 12.32 7.87
C ALA A 259 3.95 10.91 7.53
N ALA A 260 3.91 10.52 6.25
CA ALA A 260 4.37 9.20 5.80
C ALA A 260 4.71 9.20 4.30
N SER A 261 5.07 8.03 3.77
CA SER A 261 5.28 7.85 2.34
C SER A 261 3.95 7.84 1.59
N GLN A 262 3.92 8.39 0.38
CA GLN A 262 2.75 8.30 -0.50
C GLN A 262 2.56 6.90 -1.10
N VAL A 263 3.55 6.02 -0.95
CA VAL A 263 3.53 4.66 -1.50
C VAL A 263 2.98 3.69 -0.46
N PHE A 264 1.93 2.95 -0.80
CA PHE A 264 1.41 1.89 0.05
C PHE A 264 2.49 0.80 0.23
N SER A 265 3.03 0.72 1.43
CA SER A 265 4.17 -0.15 1.75
C SER A 265 4.21 -0.43 3.25
N ALA A 266 4.83 -1.54 3.65
CA ALA A 266 5.01 -1.88 5.07
C ALA A 266 5.73 -0.75 5.85
N LYS A 267 6.67 -0.04 5.20
CA LYS A 267 7.31 1.14 5.80
C LYS A 267 6.30 2.25 6.07
N SER A 268 5.46 2.60 5.10
CA SER A 268 4.47 3.66 5.26
C SER A 268 3.42 3.33 6.32
N ILE A 269 2.95 2.08 6.35
CA ILE A 269 2.01 1.58 7.36
C ILE A 269 2.60 1.76 8.77
N ARG A 270 3.83 1.30 9.00
CA ARG A 270 4.52 1.48 10.28
C ARG A 270 4.70 2.94 10.66
N THR A 271 5.08 3.78 9.69
CA THR A 271 5.24 5.22 9.94
C THR A 271 3.92 5.84 10.39
N LEU A 272 2.79 5.46 9.80
CA LEU A 272 1.47 5.91 10.24
C LEU A 272 1.09 5.40 11.64
N GLY A 273 1.43 4.15 11.97
CA GLY A 273 1.25 3.61 13.32
C GLY A 273 2.07 4.39 14.36
N ASN A 274 3.35 4.64 14.08
CA ASN A 274 4.21 5.46 14.97
C ASN A 274 3.68 6.90 15.08
N LEU A 275 3.24 7.50 13.98
CA LEU A 275 2.64 8.84 14.01
C LEU A 275 1.41 8.89 14.91
N TYR A 276 0.56 7.85 14.88
CA TYR A 276 -0.59 7.77 15.75
C TYR A 276 -0.16 7.73 17.21
N LEU A 277 0.84 6.91 17.56
CA LEU A 277 1.36 6.78 18.92
C LEU A 277 2.06 8.06 19.42
N ASP A 278 2.80 8.74 18.55
CA ASP A 278 3.48 10.01 18.88
C ASP A 278 2.47 11.15 19.15
N HIS A 279 1.23 11.01 18.69
CA HIS A 279 0.12 11.96 18.83
C HIS A 279 -1.16 11.28 19.35
N GLU A 280 -0.97 10.30 20.26
CA GLU A 280 -2.05 9.40 20.70
C GLU A 280 -3.19 10.18 21.35
N ASP A 281 -2.88 11.17 22.19
CA ASP A 281 -3.87 11.98 22.90
C ASP A 281 -4.81 12.70 21.92
N GLU A 282 -4.27 13.32 20.87
CA GLU A 282 -5.07 14.04 19.87
C GLU A 282 -5.94 13.10 19.03
N PHE A 283 -5.34 12.00 18.55
CA PHE A 283 -6.07 11.04 17.72
C PHE A 283 -7.11 10.23 18.50
N GLU A 284 -6.83 9.82 19.73
CA GLU A 284 -7.81 9.11 20.59
C GLU A 284 -8.94 10.03 21.04
N LYS A 285 -8.66 11.33 21.24
CA LYS A 285 -9.72 12.31 21.50
C LYS A 285 -10.68 12.41 20.32
N LEU A 286 -10.14 12.47 19.09
CA LEU A 286 -10.97 12.43 17.88
C LEU A 286 -11.70 11.09 17.74
N ARG A 287 -11.02 9.96 17.98
CA ARG A 287 -11.63 8.62 17.89
C ARG A 287 -12.84 8.50 18.83
N LYS A 288 -12.72 9.00 20.06
CA LYS A 288 -13.83 9.06 21.03
C LYS A 288 -14.96 9.97 20.56
N HIS A 289 -14.65 11.11 19.95
CA HIS A 289 -15.65 12.01 19.35
C HIS A 289 -16.44 11.32 18.21
N CYS A 290 -15.77 10.51 17.40
CA CYS A 290 -16.39 9.77 16.30
C CYS A 290 -17.22 8.55 16.76
N GLY A 291 -17.00 8.05 17.98
CA GLY A 291 -17.53 6.78 18.47
C GLY A 291 -19.02 6.73 18.81
N SER A 292 -19.83 7.71 18.39
CA SER A 292 -21.25 7.77 18.79
C SER A 292 -22.15 6.72 18.10
N ARG A 293 -21.75 6.23 16.92
CA ARG A 293 -22.54 5.26 16.11
C ARG A 293 -21.92 3.87 16.09
N ILE A 294 -20.65 3.79 15.71
CA ILE A 294 -19.83 2.57 15.70
C ILE A 294 -18.44 2.88 16.24
N GLU A 295 -17.67 1.86 16.60
CA GLU A 295 -16.27 2.03 16.97
C GLU A 295 -15.41 2.21 15.70
N TYR A 296 -14.59 3.26 15.68
CA TYR A 296 -13.70 3.54 14.54
C TYR A 296 -12.32 2.95 14.80
N PRO A 297 -11.77 2.15 13.87
CA PRO A 297 -10.39 1.68 13.98
C PRO A 297 -9.41 2.83 13.73
N ALA A 298 -8.18 2.71 14.25
CA ALA A 298 -7.14 3.72 14.13
C ALA A 298 -6.86 4.10 12.66
N ALA A 299 -6.87 3.10 11.77
CA ALA A 299 -6.71 3.31 10.34
C ALA A 299 -7.81 4.21 9.74
N LYS A 300 -9.06 4.11 10.22
CA LYS A 300 -10.13 4.97 9.73
C LYS A 300 -10.02 6.41 10.23
N ILE A 301 -9.52 6.61 11.45
CA ILE A 301 -9.25 7.95 11.98
C ILE A 301 -8.18 8.64 11.15
N LEU A 302 -7.06 7.95 10.89
CA LEU A 302 -6.01 8.44 9.99
C LEU A 302 -6.56 8.75 8.60
N ASP A 303 -7.30 7.82 8.00
CA ASP A 303 -7.94 7.99 6.70
C ASP A 303 -8.79 9.27 6.66
N MET A 304 -9.66 9.46 7.64
CA MET A 304 -10.57 10.61 7.71
C MET A 304 -9.80 11.94 7.79
N CYS A 305 -8.81 12.04 8.68
CA CYS A 305 -8.00 13.25 8.86
C CYS A 305 -7.26 13.63 7.57
N PHE A 306 -6.49 12.69 7.02
CA PHE A 306 -5.62 12.96 5.88
C PHE A 306 -6.40 13.04 4.56
N PHE A 307 -7.49 12.29 4.40
CA PHE A 307 -8.34 12.43 3.22
C PHE A 307 -8.98 13.82 3.17
N GLU A 308 -9.65 14.25 4.25
CA GLU A 308 -10.38 15.51 4.27
C GLU A 308 -9.41 16.69 4.11
N TYR A 309 -8.28 16.68 4.81
CA TYR A 309 -7.22 17.67 4.62
C TYR A 309 -6.75 17.75 3.17
N GLY A 310 -6.45 16.59 2.56
CA GLY A 310 -6.00 16.53 1.17
C GLY A 310 -7.05 17.02 0.17
N PHE A 311 -8.33 16.78 0.46
CA PHE A 311 -9.47 17.24 -0.34
C PHE A 311 -9.62 18.76 -0.27
N GLN A 312 -9.66 19.34 0.94
CA GLN A 312 -9.77 20.78 1.16
C GLN A 312 -8.62 21.56 0.51
N ARG A 313 -7.38 21.05 0.61
CA ARG A 313 -6.18 21.64 -0.02
C ARG A 313 -6.19 21.56 -1.54
N ASP A 314 -6.94 20.62 -2.12
CA ASP A 314 -7.10 20.54 -3.56
C ASP A 314 -8.12 21.53 -4.09
N ALA A 315 -9.23 21.70 -3.37
CA ALA A 315 -10.25 22.69 -3.69
C ALA A 315 -9.70 24.12 -3.65
N SER A 316 -8.96 24.48 -2.59
CA SER A 316 -8.39 25.83 -2.45
C SER A 316 -7.39 26.18 -3.56
N SER A 317 -6.59 25.21 -4.02
CA SER A 317 -5.64 25.45 -5.11
C SER A 317 -6.29 25.65 -6.48
N GLN A 318 -7.53 25.17 -6.67
CA GLN A 318 -8.29 25.38 -7.91
C GLN A 318 -8.94 26.77 -7.90
N GLU A 319 -9.47 27.21 -6.76
CA GLU A 319 -10.04 28.56 -6.59
C GLU A 319 -8.99 29.69 -6.75
N ASP A 320 -7.74 29.47 -6.32
CA ASP A 320 -6.66 30.45 -6.49
C ASP A 320 -6.12 30.52 -7.95
N SER A 321 -6.50 29.57 -8.80
CA SER A 321 -6.02 29.47 -10.20
C SER A 321 -7.00 29.98 -11.26
N ASP A 322 -8.22 30.33 -10.85
CA ASP A 322 -9.29 30.91 -11.68
C ASP A 322 -9.40 32.43 -11.47
#